data_AF-A0A2V5XX98-F1
#
_entry.id   AF-A0A2V5XX98-F1
#
_cell.length_a   1.000
_cell.length_b   1.000
_cell.length_c   1.000
_cell.angle_alpha   90.00
_cell.angle_beta   90.00
_cell.angle_gamma   90.00
#
_symmetry.space_group_name_H-M   'P 1'
#
loop_
_entity.id
_entity.type
_entity.pdbx_description
1 polymer ?
#
loop_
_entity_poly.entity_id
_entity_poly.type
_entity_poly.pdbx_seq_one_letter_code
_entity_poly.pdbx_strand_id
1 'polypeptide(L)'
;MKAPPRRTGNVLHGQLQARNHKAKLTIKTKSSRFDALVARYYPAVYSFACRLTDDPREAIALTRDAFNSTRKQLRSCCDDNVFASILMSTVIRAGLTAA
;
A
#
# COMPACT_ATOMS: atom_id res chain seq x y z
N MET A 1 -10.92 -55.92 2.37
CA MET A 1 -10.09 -55.44 1.25
C MET A 1 -10.75 -54.23 0.60
N LYS A 2 -10.13 -53.04 0.67
CA LYS A 2 -10.17 -52.01 -0.40
C LYS A 2 -9.13 -50.91 -0.09
N ALA A 3 -8.16 -50.74 -0.98
CA ALA A 3 -7.11 -49.72 -0.94
C ALA A 3 -7.61 -48.39 -1.58
N PRO A 4 -6.88 -47.26 -1.41
CA PRO A 4 -7.41 -45.91 -1.56
C PRO A 4 -7.21 -45.33 -2.97
N PRO A 5 -7.84 -44.20 -3.32
CA PRO A 5 -7.35 -43.35 -4.40
C PRO A 5 -6.54 -42.18 -3.84
N ARG A 6 -5.25 -42.17 -4.16
CA ARG A 6 -4.43 -40.95 -4.19
C ARG A 6 -4.90 -40.09 -5.37
N ARG A 7 -5.26 -38.83 -5.12
CA ARG A 7 -5.27 -37.81 -6.18
C ARG A 7 -4.79 -36.46 -5.67
N THR A 8 -3.57 -36.17 -6.10
CA THR A 8 -2.91 -34.89 -6.29
C THR A 8 -3.88 -33.74 -6.56
N GLY A 9 -3.69 -32.66 -5.82
CA GLY A 9 -4.37 -31.39 -6.01
C GLY A 9 -3.58 -30.29 -5.31
N ASN A 10 -2.54 -29.81 -5.99
CA ASN A 10 -1.70 -28.71 -5.56
C ASN A 10 -2.55 -27.45 -5.70
N VAL A 11 -3.31 -27.09 -4.68
CA VAL A 11 -3.91 -25.76 -4.63
C VAL A 11 -2.88 -24.87 -3.95
N LEU A 12 -2.24 -24.04 -4.76
CA LEU A 12 -1.48 -22.87 -4.33
C LEU A 12 -2.38 -22.04 -3.42
N HIS A 13 -2.28 -22.31 -2.12
CA HIS A 13 -2.90 -21.52 -1.06
C HIS A 13 -2.08 -20.24 -0.93
N GLY A 14 -2.16 -19.39 -1.95
CA GLY A 14 -1.92 -17.97 -1.84
C GLY A 14 -3.07 -17.33 -1.05
N GLN A 15 -3.33 -17.80 0.18
CA GLN A 15 -4.04 -16.95 1.12
C GLN A 15 -3.10 -15.79 1.41
N LEU A 16 -3.38 -14.67 0.75
CA LEU A 16 -4.08 -13.57 1.40
C LEU A 16 -4.10 -13.70 2.93
N GLN A 17 -2.94 -13.61 3.57
CA GLN A 17 -2.88 -13.32 5.00
C GLN A 17 -3.37 -11.88 5.14
N ALA A 18 -4.68 -11.74 5.26
CA ALA A 18 -5.32 -10.63 5.94
C ALA A 18 -4.68 -10.56 7.34
N ARG A 19 -3.58 -9.81 7.46
CA ARG A 19 -2.94 -9.51 8.73
C ARG A 19 -3.93 -8.69 9.54
N ASN A 20 -4.66 -9.40 10.40
CA ASN A 20 -4.99 -9.00 11.76
C ASN A 20 -5.12 -7.48 11.96
N HIS A 21 -6.25 -6.90 11.55
CA HIS A 21 -6.72 -5.63 12.08
C HIS A 21 -7.29 -5.84 13.50
N LYS A 22 -6.44 -6.30 14.42
CA LYS A 22 -6.70 -6.29 15.86
C LYS A 22 -5.75 -5.29 16.51
N ALA A 23 -5.84 -4.04 16.06
CA ALA A 23 -5.42 -2.90 16.86
C ALA A 23 -6.68 -2.07 17.13
N LYS A 24 -7.29 -2.34 18.28
CA LYS A 24 -8.29 -1.48 18.89
C LYS A 24 -7.61 -0.15 19.23
N LEU A 25 -7.54 0.77 18.26
CA LEU A 25 -7.29 2.18 18.52
C LEU A 25 -8.63 2.89 18.60
N THR A 26 -9.36 2.62 19.69
CA THR A 26 -10.40 3.52 20.18
C THR A 26 -9.73 4.76 20.77
N ILE A 27 -9.14 5.58 19.90
CA ILE A 27 -8.86 6.98 20.17
C ILE A 27 -9.56 7.70 19.03
N LYS A 28 -10.76 8.23 19.29
CA LYS A 28 -11.51 9.03 18.33
C LYS A 28 -10.88 10.43 18.23
N THR A 29 -9.60 10.49 17.89
CA THR A 29 -9.04 11.68 17.27
C THR A 29 -9.76 11.80 15.93
N LYS A 30 -10.30 12.97 15.60
CA LYS A 30 -10.84 13.21 14.26
C LYS A 30 -9.67 13.09 13.27
N SER A 31 -9.36 11.87 12.83
CA SER A 31 -8.31 11.64 11.84
C SER A 31 -8.74 12.37 10.58
N SER A 32 -7.87 13.22 10.03
CA SER A 32 -8.21 13.91 8.80
C SER A 32 -8.45 12.86 7.69
N ARG A 33 -9.23 13.22 6.67
CA ARG A 33 -9.42 12.34 5.50
C ARG A 33 -8.08 11.91 4.89
N PHE A 34 -7.08 12.80 4.94
CA PHE A 34 -5.72 12.50 4.52
C PHE A 34 -5.07 11.41 5.38
N ASP A 35 -5.21 11.45 6.71
CA ASP A 35 -4.64 10.43 7.60
C ASP A 35 -5.25 9.05 7.34
N ALA A 36 -6.55 8.99 7.04
CA ALA A 36 -7.23 7.74 6.66
C ALA A 36 -6.67 7.17 5.34
N LEU A 37 -6.40 8.03 4.35
CA LEU A 37 -5.80 7.63 3.08
C LEU A 37 -4.34 7.17 3.26
N VAL A 38 -3.55 7.89 4.07
CA VAL A 38 -2.19 7.46 4.43
C VAL A 38 -2.24 6.08 5.09
N ALA A 39 -3.08 5.87 6.11
CA ALA A 39 -3.19 4.58 6.77
C ALA A 39 -3.59 3.44 5.81
N ARG A 40 -4.44 3.73 4.82
CA ARG A 40 -4.90 2.75 3.82
C ARG A 40 -3.84 2.40 2.78
N TYR A 41 -3.16 3.40 2.23
CA TYR A 41 -2.31 3.23 1.05
C TYR A 41 -0.81 3.14 1.35
N TYR A 42 -0.37 3.59 2.53
CA TYR A 42 1.06 3.61 2.88
C TYR A 42 1.74 2.23 2.74
N PRO A 43 1.17 1.11 3.20
CA PRO A 43 1.82 -0.20 3.06
C PRO A 43 2.06 -0.59 1.60
N ALA A 44 1.10 -0.31 0.71
CA ALA A 44 1.21 -0.65 -0.71
C ALA A 44 2.24 0.23 -1.42
N VAL A 45 2.21 1.54 -1.15
CA VAL A 45 3.17 2.50 -1.73
C VAL A 45 4.58 2.22 -1.25
N TYR A 46 4.77 1.99 0.05
CA TYR A 46 6.08 1.65 0.60
C TYR A 46 6.62 0.35 0.01
N SER A 47 5.79 -0.70 -0.09
CA SER A 47 6.21 -1.95 -0.72
C SER A 47 6.59 -1.78 -2.19
N PHE A 48 5.98 -0.84 -2.90
CA PHE A 48 6.32 -0.53 -4.28
C PHE A 48 7.62 0.28 -4.36
N ALA A 49 7.81 1.28 -3.49
CA ALA A 49 9.04 2.05 -3.36
C ALA A 49 10.25 1.15 -3.06
N CYS A 50 10.11 0.16 -2.15
CA CYS A 50 11.16 -0.83 -1.87
C CYS A 50 11.53 -1.72 -3.08
N ARG A 51 10.68 -1.82 -4.11
CA ARG A 51 11.02 -2.52 -5.36
C ARG A 51 11.70 -1.61 -6.38
N LEU A 52 11.56 -0.29 -6.21
CA LEU A 52 12.18 0.73 -7.05
C LEU A 52 13.54 1.15 -6.55
N THR A 53 13.79 1.03 -5.24
CA THR A 53 15.03 1.47 -4.60
C THR A 53 15.63 0.35 -3.75
N ASP A 54 16.95 0.15 -3.84
CA ASP A 54 17.67 -0.82 -3.00
C ASP A 54 17.88 -0.31 -1.56
N ASP A 55 17.90 1.01 -1.35
CA ASP A 55 18.03 1.60 0.00
C ASP A 55 16.65 1.80 0.66
N PRO A 56 16.38 1.18 1.83
CA PRO A 56 15.16 1.42 2.58
C PRO A 56 14.97 2.89 3.00
N ARG A 57 16.03 3.68 3.14
CA ARG A 57 15.95 5.13 3.46
C ARG A 57 15.35 5.91 2.30
N GLU A 58 15.80 5.62 1.08
CA GLU A 58 15.25 6.21 -0.15
C GLU A 58 13.79 5.80 -0.36
N ALA A 59 13.44 4.53 -0.11
CA ALA A 59 12.04 4.09 -0.16
C ALA A 59 11.11 4.86 0.80
N ILE A 60 11.59 5.16 2.02
CA ILE A 60 10.86 5.97 3.00
C ILE A 60 10.72 7.42 2.51
N ALA A 61 11.80 8.01 2.00
CA ALA A 61 11.81 9.38 1.49
C ALA A 61 10.84 9.52 0.31
N LEU A 62 10.91 8.61 -0.67
CA LEU A 62 10.06 8.54 -1.84
C LEU A 62 8.57 8.45 -1.47
N THR A 63 8.25 7.56 -0.51
CA THR A 63 6.88 7.39 -0.02
C THR A 63 6.37 8.67 0.63
N ARG A 64 7.17 9.30 1.50
CA ARG A 64 6.79 10.55 2.17
C ARG A 64 6.59 11.70 1.20
N ASP A 65 7.47 11.83 0.20
CA ASP A 65 7.36 12.87 -0.83
C ASP A 65 6.09 12.70 -1.67
N ALA A 66 5.78 11.48 -2.09
CA ALA A 66 4.56 11.16 -2.83
C ALA A 66 3.30 11.56 -2.03
N PHE A 67 3.21 11.21 -0.75
CA PHE A 67 2.09 11.63 0.10
C PHE A 67 2.03 13.15 0.32
N ASN A 68 3.17 13.82 0.50
CA ASN A 68 3.21 15.27 0.68
C ASN A 68 2.82 16.02 -0.60
N SER A 69 3.23 15.56 -1.77
CA SER A 69 2.87 16.16 -3.05
C SER A 69 1.37 16.02 -3.35
N THR A 70 0.79 14.85 -3.02
CA THR A 70 -0.65 14.57 -3.19
C THR A 70 -1.53 15.25 -2.15
N ARG A 71 -0.99 15.63 -0.99
CA ARG A 71 -1.71 16.37 0.06
C ARG A 71 -2.32 17.69 -0.45
N LYS A 72 -1.60 18.42 -1.31
CA LYS A 72 -2.10 19.66 -1.92
C LYS A 72 -3.26 19.37 -2.88
N GLN A 73 -3.17 18.28 -3.63
CA GLN A 73 -4.20 17.89 -4.61
C GLN A 73 -5.46 17.34 -3.93
N LEU A 74 -5.32 16.64 -2.81
CA LEU A 74 -6.45 16.17 -2.00
C LEU A 74 -7.28 17.33 -1.42
N ARG A 75 -6.68 18.50 -1.18
CA ARG A 75 -7.46 19.69 -0.79
C ARG A 75 -8.39 20.17 -1.91
N SER A 76 -8.07 19.88 -3.17
CA SER A 76 -8.84 20.25 -4.36
C SER A 76 -9.69 19.11 -4.92
N CYS A 77 -9.40 17.85 -4.58
CA CYS A 77 -10.04 16.68 -5.18
C CYS A 77 -10.79 15.83 -4.13
N CYS A 78 -12.06 15.54 -4.42
CA CYS A 78 -12.95 14.80 -3.52
C CYS A 78 -12.92 13.27 -3.69
N ASP A 79 -12.14 12.70 -4.61
CA ASP A 79 -12.24 11.27 -4.94
C ASP A 79 -11.01 10.45 -4.53
N ASP A 80 -11.26 9.33 -3.85
CA ASP A 80 -10.22 8.43 -3.33
C ASP A 80 -9.49 7.64 -4.45
N ASN A 81 -10.17 7.34 -5.56
CA ASN A 81 -9.56 6.65 -6.71
C ASN A 81 -8.62 7.59 -7.47
N VAL A 82 -9.03 8.86 -7.61
CA VAL A 82 -8.17 9.90 -8.19
C VAL A 82 -6.92 10.07 -7.32
N PHE A 83 -7.07 10.09 -6.00
CA PHE A 83 -5.93 10.12 -5.08
C PHE A 83 -4.98 8.93 -5.28
N ALA A 84 -5.51 7.70 -5.35
CA ALA A 84 -4.71 6.49 -5.54
C ALA A 84 -3.95 6.51 -6.90
N SER A 85 -4.60 6.96 -7.97
CA SER A 85 -3.97 7.08 -9.30
C SER A 85 -2.82 8.08 -9.32
N ILE A 86 -3.02 9.25 -8.71
CA ILE A 86 -2.00 10.29 -8.60
C ILE A 86 -0.83 9.80 -7.73
N LEU A 87 -1.13 9.13 -6.63
CA LEU A 87 -0.13 8.58 -5.71
C LEU A 87 0.75 7.53 -6.42
N MET A 88 0.16 6.61 -7.17
CA MET A 88 0.94 5.63 -7.95
C MET A 88 1.77 6.32 -9.04
N SER A 89 1.18 7.27 -9.77
CA SER A 89 1.87 8.02 -10.83
C SER A 89 3.08 8.79 -10.31
N THR A 90 2.95 9.41 -9.13
CA THR A 90 4.04 10.16 -8.50
C THR A 90 5.19 9.24 -8.08
N VAL A 91 4.88 8.09 -7.48
CA VAL A 91 5.90 7.11 -7.05
C VAL A 91 6.63 6.49 -8.24
N ILE A 92 5.90 6.13 -9.32
CA ILE A 92 6.51 5.63 -10.56
C ILE A 92 7.44 6.68 -11.15
N ARG A 93 6.98 7.92 -11.33
CA ARG A 93 7.79 8.98 -11.93
C ARG A 93 9.06 9.27 -11.12
N ALA A 94 8.92 9.33 -9.80
CA ALA A 94 10.05 9.62 -8.92
C ALA A 94 11.05 8.45 -8.87
N GLY A 95 10.57 7.19 -8.87
CA GLY A 95 11.46 6.04 -8.95
C GLY A 95 12.14 5.88 -10.32
N LEU A 96 11.51 6.30 -11.42
CA LEU A 96 12.16 6.38 -12.74
C LEU A 96 13.23 7.49 -12.84
N THR A 97 13.21 8.47 -11.95
CA THR A 97 14.20 9.56 -11.91
C THR A 97 15.39 9.22 -11.01
N ALA A 98 15.23 8.27 -10.10
CA ALA A 98 16.25 7.86 -9.12
C ALA A 98 17.17 6.72 -9.62
N ALA A 99 16.79 6.04 -10.70
CA ALA A 99 17.55 4.99 -11.37
C ALA A 99 18.41 5.57 -12.51
#